data_AF-A0A8S3U6E0-F1
#
_entry.id   AF-A0A8S3U6E0-F1
#
_cell.length_a   1.000
_cell.length_b   1.000
_cell.length_c   1.000
_cell.angle_alpha   90.00
_cell.angle_beta   90.00
_cell.angle_gamma   90.00
#
_symmetry.space_group_name_H-M   'P 1'
#
loop_
_entity.id
_entity.type
_entity.pdbx_description
1 polymer ?
#
loop_
_entity_poly.entity_id
_entity_poly.type
_entity_poly.pdbx_seq_one_letter_code
_entity_poly.pdbx_strand_id
1 'polypeptide(L)'
;MPGSGPKYYPCVLCNKRTKPHERRSINKSVAKYLKKNFLITYKQEDKICNTCRHKYYVQETRQSSVVQHILSDDEDYAPPAKRRSTVLSSPPSVSLSIPSTSKSHSYCFICKKPGPKLIVVPSQARFSAFLKKEVIIPAGCRCCPGHLTEDNFTEDAISKINCTNDNVILNRSSIMDLLKKLRYTALQNEQSRIDFDTDKVLSDSDFINLTGINKDNFNDLHSYIKNTVRNTPTRSTRTSLGIFLFKLKSGISNKVLSTIFNISRSSLRRAISCVRQALVKNFVPENLG
;
A
#
# COMPACT_ATOMS: atom_id res chain seq x y z
N MET A 1 31.74 -43.68 -43.00
CA MET A 1 31.30 -42.33 -43.43
C MET A 1 30.67 -41.62 -42.25
N PRO A 2 31.24 -40.51 -41.74
CA PRO A 2 30.62 -39.71 -40.67
C PRO A 2 29.53 -38.79 -41.25
N GLY A 3 28.33 -38.84 -40.67
CA GLY A 3 27.12 -38.23 -41.21
C GLY A 3 27.10 -36.69 -41.23
N SER A 4 26.83 -36.14 -42.42
CA SER A 4 26.62 -34.72 -42.72
C SER A 4 25.21 -34.25 -42.29
N GLY A 5 24.93 -34.26 -40.99
CA GLY A 5 23.68 -33.69 -40.44
C GLY A 5 23.87 -32.27 -39.90
N PRO A 6 22.86 -31.38 -39.96
CA PRO A 6 22.96 -30.04 -39.39
C PRO A 6 23.27 -30.09 -37.88
N LYS A 7 24.34 -29.39 -37.46
CA LYS A 7 24.83 -29.37 -36.07
C LYS A 7 23.81 -28.77 -35.08
N TYR A 8 22.75 -28.14 -35.58
CA TYR A 8 21.79 -27.36 -34.82
C TYR A 8 20.37 -27.49 -35.42
N TYR A 9 19.37 -27.71 -34.55
CA TYR A 9 17.94 -27.63 -34.89
C TYR A 9 17.25 -26.53 -34.05
N PRO A 10 16.63 -25.50 -34.65
CA PRO A 10 15.83 -24.51 -33.92
C PRO A 10 14.60 -25.16 -33.29
N CYS A 11 14.21 -24.70 -32.10
CA CYS A 11 12.91 -25.05 -31.53
C CYS A 11 11.79 -24.37 -32.33
N VAL A 12 10.83 -25.14 -32.83
CA VAL A 12 9.72 -24.60 -33.65
C VAL A 12 8.89 -23.52 -32.93
N LEU A 13 8.83 -23.54 -31.59
CA LEU A 13 8.00 -22.62 -30.81
C LEU A 13 8.74 -21.34 -30.37
N CYS A 14 10.04 -21.42 -30.11
CA CYS A 14 10.79 -20.29 -29.53
C CYS A 14 12.01 -19.88 -30.35
N ASN A 15 12.27 -20.54 -31.49
CA ASN A 15 13.43 -20.36 -32.37
C ASN A 15 14.80 -20.46 -31.67
N LYS A 16 14.84 -20.90 -30.40
CA LYS A 16 16.08 -21.04 -29.63
C LYS A 16 16.87 -22.26 -30.08
N ARG A 17 18.19 -22.17 -29.86
CA ARG A 17 19.12 -23.24 -30.19
C ARG A 17 18.91 -24.48 -29.33
N THR A 18 18.46 -25.60 -29.91
CA THR A 18 18.30 -26.85 -29.13
C THR A 18 19.61 -27.63 -29.05
N LYS A 19 20.05 -27.92 -27.82
CA LYS A 19 21.14 -28.86 -27.56
C LYS A 19 20.70 -30.28 -27.94
N PRO A 20 21.60 -31.17 -28.39
CA PRO A 20 21.24 -32.53 -28.81
C PRO A 20 20.36 -33.31 -27.81
N HIS A 21 20.60 -33.17 -26.50
CA HIS A 21 19.82 -33.85 -25.45
C HIS A 21 18.44 -33.20 -25.16
N GLU A 22 18.19 -31.98 -25.64
CA GLU A 22 16.92 -31.25 -25.46
C GLU A 22 16.00 -31.37 -26.68
N ARG A 23 16.47 -32.02 -27.76
CA ARG A 23 15.71 -32.23 -29.00
C ARG A 23 14.65 -33.29 -28.79
N ARG A 24 13.38 -32.89 -28.85
CA ARG A 24 12.26 -33.83 -28.88
C ARG A 24 11.52 -33.70 -30.21
N SER A 25 11.12 -34.83 -30.77
CA SER A 25 10.19 -34.86 -31.90
C SER A 25 8.81 -34.38 -31.46
N ILE A 26 8.10 -33.76 -32.39
CA ILE A 26 6.73 -33.31 -32.19
C ILE A 26 5.81 -34.49 -32.46
N ASN A 27 5.06 -34.93 -31.44
CA ASN A 27 4.01 -35.93 -31.61
C ASN A 27 2.69 -35.24 -32.05
N LYS A 28 1.69 -36.04 -32.45
CA LYS A 28 0.39 -35.51 -32.96
C LYS A 28 -0.31 -34.57 -31.96
N SER A 29 -0.16 -34.81 -30.65
CA SER A 29 -0.82 -34.02 -29.61
C SER A 29 -0.16 -32.65 -29.40
N VAL A 30 1.18 -32.60 -29.35
CA VAL A 30 1.95 -31.34 -29.34
C VAL A 30 1.74 -30.56 -30.64
N ALA A 31 1.65 -31.23 -31.79
CA ALA A 31 1.33 -30.59 -33.06
C ALA A 31 -0.04 -29.88 -33.04
N LYS A 32 -1.07 -30.56 -32.53
CA LYS A 32 -2.42 -29.99 -32.39
C LYS A 32 -2.40 -28.77 -31.44
N TYR A 33 -1.61 -28.85 -30.37
CA TYR A 33 -1.42 -27.76 -29.43
C TYR A 33 -0.75 -26.53 -30.05
N LEU A 34 0.34 -26.74 -30.82
CA LEU A 34 1.07 -25.69 -31.50
C LEU A 34 0.20 -24.99 -32.55
N LYS A 35 -0.56 -25.76 -33.33
CA LYS A 35 -1.50 -25.21 -34.31
C LYS A 35 -2.62 -24.40 -33.63
N LYS A 36 -3.21 -24.92 -32.55
CA LYS A 36 -4.36 -24.28 -31.87
C LYS A 36 -3.98 -22.98 -31.15
N ASN A 37 -2.83 -22.94 -30.48
CA ASN A 37 -2.49 -21.81 -29.59
C ASN A 37 -1.49 -20.83 -30.22
N PHE A 38 -0.73 -21.26 -31.23
CA PHE A 38 0.34 -20.45 -31.82
C PHE A 38 0.26 -20.37 -33.36
N LEU A 39 -0.74 -21.01 -33.99
CA LEU A 39 -0.91 -21.07 -35.45
C LEU A 39 0.33 -21.61 -36.19
N ILE A 40 1.14 -22.43 -35.52
CA ILE A 40 2.34 -23.01 -36.08
C ILE A 40 2.00 -24.31 -36.82
N THR A 41 2.37 -24.38 -38.09
CA THR A 41 2.34 -25.61 -38.90
C THR A 41 3.68 -26.33 -38.75
N TYR A 42 3.66 -27.62 -38.39
CA TYR A 42 4.87 -28.41 -38.16
C TYR A 42 5.20 -29.30 -39.37
N LYS A 43 6.50 -29.50 -39.62
CA LYS A 43 7.07 -30.51 -40.54
C LYS A 43 7.61 -31.69 -39.72
N GLN A 44 7.73 -32.88 -40.32
CA GLN A 44 8.20 -34.10 -39.62
C GLN A 44 9.62 -33.96 -39.03
N GLU A 45 10.42 -33.04 -39.57
CA GLU A 45 11.79 -32.77 -39.13
C GLU A 45 11.88 -31.77 -37.96
N ASP A 46 10.77 -31.09 -37.64
CA ASP A 46 10.76 -30.05 -36.62
C ASP A 46 10.99 -30.62 -35.22
N LYS A 47 11.79 -29.89 -34.44
CA LYS A 47 12.10 -30.23 -33.05
C LYS A 47 11.54 -29.18 -32.11
N ILE A 48 11.13 -29.63 -30.93
CA ILE A 48 10.72 -28.76 -29.81
C ILE A 48 11.70 -28.94 -28.66
N CYS A 49 12.04 -27.84 -27.97
CA CYS A 49 12.86 -27.90 -26.76
C CYS A 49 12.05 -28.37 -25.54
N ASN A 50 12.73 -28.94 -24.54
CA ASN A 50 12.09 -29.42 -23.31
C ASN A 50 11.28 -28.32 -22.60
N THR A 51 11.77 -27.08 -22.56
CA THR A 51 11.07 -25.95 -21.93
C THR A 51 9.72 -25.65 -22.61
N CYS A 52 9.70 -25.66 -23.94
CA CYS A 52 8.48 -25.44 -24.72
C CYS A 52 7.53 -26.64 -24.63
N ARG A 53 8.07 -27.87 -24.59
CA ARG A 53 7.28 -29.09 -24.38
C ARG A 53 6.66 -29.15 -22.98
N HIS A 54 7.33 -28.63 -21.96
CA HIS A 54 6.78 -28.57 -20.61
C HIS A 54 5.57 -27.63 -20.51
N LYS A 55 5.53 -26.54 -21.29
CA LYS A 55 4.35 -25.65 -21.37
C LYS A 55 3.11 -26.38 -21.88
N TYR A 56 3.29 -27.27 -22.86
CA TYR A 56 2.22 -28.16 -23.32
C TYR A 56 1.72 -29.07 -22.18
N TYR A 57 2.63 -29.79 -21.51
CA TYR A 57 2.22 -30.73 -20.45
C TYR A 57 1.51 -30.06 -19.28
N VAL A 58 1.94 -28.88 -18.85
CA VAL A 58 1.28 -28.10 -17.78
C VAL A 58 -0.14 -27.69 -18.19
N GLN A 59 -0.36 -27.39 -19.47
CA GLN A 59 -1.69 -27.04 -19.98
C GLN A 59 -2.59 -28.26 -20.18
N GLU A 60 -2.01 -29.40 -20.56
CA GLU A 60 -2.72 -30.69 -20.65
C GLU A 60 -3.14 -31.18 -19.26
N THR A 61 -2.26 -31.13 -18.25
CA THR A 61 -2.62 -31.51 -16.86
C THR A 61 -3.75 -30.64 -16.30
N ARG A 62 -3.77 -29.34 -16.62
CA ARG A 62 -4.88 -28.44 -16.23
C ARG A 62 -6.21 -28.77 -16.90
N GLN A 63 -6.19 -29.40 -18.09
CA GLN A 63 -7.39 -29.86 -18.76
C GLN A 63 -7.81 -31.26 -18.29
N SER A 64 -6.85 -32.15 -17.99
CA SER A 64 -7.10 -33.48 -17.44
C SER A 64 -7.64 -33.44 -16.02
N SER A 65 -7.20 -32.50 -15.17
CA SER A 65 -7.75 -32.29 -13.82
C SER A 65 -9.21 -31.82 -13.82
N VAL A 66 -9.71 -31.29 -14.95
CA VAL A 66 -11.13 -30.94 -15.14
C VAL A 66 -11.95 -32.16 -15.55
N VAL A 67 -11.32 -33.18 -16.16
CA VAL A 67 -11.98 -34.39 -16.67
C VAL A 67 -11.94 -35.54 -15.66
N GLN A 68 -10.89 -35.65 -14.83
CA GLN A 68 -10.78 -36.69 -13.79
C GLN A 68 -11.81 -36.57 -12.66
N HIS A 69 -12.46 -35.41 -12.51
CA HIS A 69 -13.54 -35.22 -11.54
C HIS A 69 -14.93 -35.67 -12.06
N ILE A 70 -15.02 -36.20 -13.28
CA ILE A 70 -16.28 -36.55 -13.99
C ILE A 70 -16.52 -38.08 -14.06
N LEU A 71 -15.59 -38.94 -13.64
CA LEU A 71 -15.67 -40.40 -13.88
C LEU A 71 -15.68 -41.28 -12.62
N SER A 72 -16.39 -40.85 -11.58
CA SER A 72 -16.76 -41.76 -10.48
C SER A 72 -18.22 -41.52 -10.10
N ASP A 73 -19.12 -42.17 -10.83
CA ASP A 73 -20.52 -42.38 -10.43
C ASP A 73 -20.62 -43.79 -9.83
N ASP A 74 -20.98 -43.87 -8.56
CA ASP A 74 -21.82 -44.94 -8.02
C ASP A 74 -22.96 -44.23 -7.26
N GLU A 75 -24.17 -44.46 -7.78
CA GLU A 75 -25.52 -44.40 -7.18
C GLU A 75 -25.99 -43.15 -6.38
N ASP A 76 -27.08 -42.57 -6.87
CA ASP A 76 -28.12 -41.82 -6.15
C ASP A 76 -27.78 -40.47 -5.47
N TYR A 77 -27.20 -39.54 -6.22
CA TYR A 77 -27.37 -38.12 -5.89
C TYR A 77 -27.56 -37.25 -7.13
N ALA A 78 -28.80 -36.86 -7.42
CA ALA A 78 -29.08 -35.78 -8.35
C ALA A 78 -28.68 -34.44 -7.69
N PRO A 79 -27.63 -33.74 -8.14
CA PRO A 79 -27.31 -32.43 -7.58
C PRO A 79 -28.42 -31.46 -8.01
N PRO A 80 -28.85 -30.52 -7.14
CA PRO A 80 -29.80 -29.50 -7.54
C PRO A 80 -29.24 -28.77 -8.76
N ALA A 81 -30.06 -28.62 -9.79
CA ALA A 81 -29.70 -27.93 -11.03
C ALA A 81 -28.87 -26.70 -10.68
N LYS A 82 -27.59 -26.70 -11.06
CA LYS A 82 -26.70 -25.56 -10.84
C LYS A 82 -27.36 -24.38 -11.50
N ARG A 83 -28.02 -23.54 -10.70
CA ARG A 83 -28.35 -22.17 -11.09
C ARG A 83 -27.05 -21.64 -11.68
N ARG A 84 -27.06 -21.33 -12.98
CA ARG A 84 -25.99 -20.55 -13.59
C ARG A 84 -25.93 -19.29 -12.75
N SER A 85 -25.05 -19.25 -11.76
CA SER A 85 -24.84 -18.03 -11.03
C SER A 85 -24.22 -17.13 -12.08
N THR A 86 -24.97 -16.12 -12.47
CA THR A 86 -24.51 -14.96 -13.23
C THR A 86 -23.61 -14.13 -12.33
N VAL A 87 -22.70 -14.78 -11.59
CA VAL A 87 -21.65 -14.10 -10.86
C VAL A 87 -20.72 -13.58 -11.94
N LEU A 88 -20.95 -12.32 -12.31
CA LEU A 88 -20.04 -11.50 -13.10
C LEU A 88 -18.65 -11.66 -12.48
N SER A 89 -17.83 -12.53 -13.07
CA SER A 89 -16.45 -12.68 -12.65
C SER A 89 -15.74 -11.39 -13.02
N SER A 90 -15.28 -10.63 -12.02
CA SER A 90 -14.57 -9.39 -12.25
C SER A 90 -13.32 -9.67 -13.08
N PRO A 91 -13.01 -8.85 -14.10
CA PRO A 91 -11.79 -9.04 -14.89
C PRO A 91 -10.55 -9.02 -13.97
N PRO A 92 -9.47 -9.71 -14.35
CA PRO A 92 -8.26 -9.83 -13.51
C PRO A 92 -7.63 -8.47 -13.18
N SER A 93 -7.82 -7.49 -14.06
CA SER A 93 -7.45 -6.09 -13.85
C SER A 93 -8.39 -5.15 -14.60
N VAL A 94 -8.53 -3.93 -14.10
CA VAL A 94 -9.31 -2.86 -14.71
C VAL A 94 -8.40 -1.66 -14.99
N SER A 95 -8.69 -0.93 -16.07
CA SER A 95 -8.07 0.36 -16.36
C SER A 95 -8.88 1.44 -15.66
N LEU A 96 -8.21 2.26 -14.84
CA LEU A 96 -8.81 3.42 -14.19
C LEU A 96 -8.14 4.69 -14.71
N SER A 97 -8.93 5.73 -14.92
CA SER A 97 -8.48 7.07 -15.33
C SER A 97 -7.86 7.85 -14.18
N ILE A 98 -6.85 7.25 -13.55
CA ILE A 98 -6.07 7.86 -12.47
C ILE A 98 -4.63 7.98 -12.98
N PRO A 99 -4.02 9.17 -12.89
CA PRO A 99 -2.64 9.37 -13.31
C PRO A 99 -1.67 8.43 -12.60
N SER A 100 -0.67 7.94 -13.32
CA SER A 100 0.37 7.09 -12.76
C SER A 100 1.77 7.44 -13.21
N THR A 101 2.73 7.12 -12.35
CA THR A 101 4.15 7.28 -12.66
C THR A 101 4.70 6.11 -13.47
N SER A 102 5.81 6.33 -14.17
CA SER A 102 6.54 5.29 -14.89
C SER A 102 7.00 4.17 -13.96
N LYS A 103 6.84 2.91 -14.38
CA LYS A 103 7.44 1.74 -13.73
C LYS A 103 8.92 1.67 -14.06
N SER A 104 9.77 2.26 -13.25
CA SER A 104 11.22 2.15 -13.39
C SER A 104 11.83 1.33 -12.25
N HIS A 105 12.57 0.29 -12.64
CA HIS A 105 13.34 -0.55 -11.72
C HIS A 105 14.83 -0.21 -11.71
N SER A 106 15.32 0.54 -12.70
CA SER A 106 16.74 0.89 -12.90
C SER A 106 17.07 2.36 -12.65
N TYR A 107 16.06 3.24 -12.64
CA TYR A 107 16.23 4.68 -12.44
C TYR A 107 15.29 5.19 -11.35
N CYS A 108 15.67 6.27 -10.67
CA CYS A 108 14.74 6.99 -9.80
C CYS A 108 13.56 7.51 -10.62
N PHE A 109 12.32 7.20 -10.22
CA PHE A 109 11.16 7.65 -10.99
C PHE A 109 10.95 9.18 -10.94
N ILE A 110 11.51 9.86 -9.94
CA ILE A 110 11.43 11.32 -9.73
C ILE A 110 12.55 12.04 -10.51
N CYS A 111 13.81 11.89 -10.10
CA CYS A 111 14.93 12.63 -10.68
C CYS A 111 15.60 11.95 -11.89
N LYS A 112 15.11 10.77 -12.31
CA LYS A 112 15.63 9.96 -13.44
C LYS A 112 17.11 9.56 -13.35
N LYS A 113 17.79 9.82 -12.22
CA LYS A 113 19.18 9.40 -12.01
C LYS A 113 19.27 7.87 -11.93
N PRO A 114 20.18 7.24 -12.70
CA PRO A 114 20.58 5.86 -12.43
C PRO A 114 21.30 5.83 -11.09
N GLY A 115 21.11 4.78 -10.31
CA GLY A 115 21.73 4.74 -8.99
C GLY A 115 22.10 3.33 -8.57
N PRO A 116 23.29 3.13 -7.99
CA PRO A 116 23.63 1.87 -7.32
C PRO A 116 22.82 1.67 -6.03
N LYS A 117 22.25 2.74 -5.45
CA LYS A 117 21.53 2.74 -4.15
C LYS A 117 20.07 3.21 -4.28
N LEU A 118 19.36 2.80 -5.34
CA LEU A 118 17.93 3.07 -5.44
C LEU A 118 17.17 2.16 -4.49
N ILE A 119 16.26 2.74 -3.71
CA ILE A 119 15.38 2.01 -2.80
C ILE A 119 14.00 1.86 -3.40
N VAL A 120 13.33 0.75 -3.09
CA VAL A 120 11.93 0.56 -3.47
C VAL A 120 11.08 1.54 -2.68
N VAL A 121 10.19 2.26 -3.35
CA VAL A 121 9.32 3.24 -2.70
C VAL A 121 8.42 2.53 -1.68
N PRO A 122 8.46 2.93 -0.40
CA PRO A 122 7.62 2.35 0.64
C PRO A 122 6.13 2.43 0.32
N SER A 123 5.35 1.47 0.82
CA SER A 123 3.89 1.47 0.66
C SER A 123 3.25 2.76 1.19
N GLN A 124 3.76 3.29 2.30
CA GLN A 124 3.24 4.51 2.93
C GLN A 124 3.49 5.74 2.05
N ALA A 125 4.73 5.94 1.57
CA ALA A 125 5.06 7.01 0.63
C ALA A 125 4.18 6.98 -0.63
N ARG A 126 3.92 5.78 -1.21
CA ARG A 126 3.04 5.64 -2.38
C ARG A 126 1.61 6.07 -2.08
N PHE A 127 1.09 5.69 -0.91
CA PHE A 127 -0.26 6.07 -0.48
C PHE A 127 -0.36 7.57 -0.17
N SER A 128 0.66 8.16 0.46
CA SER A 128 0.74 9.60 0.72
C SER A 128 0.76 10.41 -0.59
N ALA A 129 1.50 9.96 -1.60
CA ALA A 129 1.50 10.60 -2.92
C ALA A 129 0.11 10.56 -3.58
N PHE A 130 -0.64 9.46 -3.42
CA PHE A 130 -2.01 9.37 -3.89
C PHE A 130 -2.92 10.38 -3.18
N LEU A 131 -2.85 10.48 -1.84
CA LEU A 131 -3.66 11.44 -1.08
C LEU A 131 -3.34 12.90 -1.42
N LYS A 132 -2.07 13.23 -1.65
CA LYS A 132 -1.62 14.62 -1.85
C LYS A 132 -1.66 15.10 -3.31
N LYS A 133 -1.52 14.20 -4.28
CA LYS A 133 -1.40 14.54 -5.71
C LYS A 133 -2.29 13.75 -6.65
N GLU A 134 -3.11 12.82 -6.14
CA GLU A 134 -3.95 11.94 -6.95
C GLU A 134 -3.14 11.08 -7.95
N VAL A 135 -1.90 10.72 -7.59
CA VAL A 135 -1.02 9.91 -8.46
C VAL A 135 -0.80 8.53 -7.88
N ILE A 136 -1.01 7.51 -8.71
CA ILE A 136 -0.66 6.13 -8.37
C ILE A 136 0.80 5.87 -8.74
N ILE A 137 1.61 5.58 -7.72
CA ILE A 137 2.95 5.05 -7.88
C ILE A 137 2.86 3.52 -7.86
N PRO A 138 3.22 2.82 -8.94
CA PRO A 138 3.19 1.37 -8.98
C PRO A 138 4.12 0.71 -7.94
N ALA A 139 3.74 -0.48 -7.48
CA ALA A 139 4.61 -1.29 -6.64
C ALA A 139 5.92 -1.62 -7.37
N GLY A 140 7.04 -1.59 -6.63
CA GLY A 140 8.36 -1.87 -7.17
C GLY A 140 9.05 -0.70 -7.87
N CYS A 141 8.40 0.46 -8.01
CA CYS A 141 9.07 1.69 -8.40
C CYS A 141 10.19 2.02 -7.40
N ARG A 142 11.29 2.58 -7.90
CA ARG A 142 12.44 2.95 -7.07
C ARG A 142 12.71 4.45 -7.07
N CYS A 143 13.18 4.98 -5.95
CA CYS A 143 13.63 6.38 -5.82
C CYS A 143 14.99 6.48 -5.13
N CYS A 144 15.61 7.66 -5.21
CA CYS A 144 16.82 7.94 -4.45
C CYS A 144 16.46 8.11 -2.96
N PRO A 145 17.30 7.64 -2.02
CA PRO A 145 17.05 7.77 -0.58
C PRO A 145 16.77 9.20 -0.12
N GLY A 146 17.47 10.21 -0.68
CA GLY A 146 17.27 11.62 -0.32
C GLY A 146 15.91 12.22 -0.73
N HIS A 147 15.03 11.46 -1.40
CA HIS A 147 13.65 11.89 -1.64
C HIS A 147 12.70 11.45 -0.52
N LEU A 148 13.18 10.64 0.41
CA LEU A 148 12.41 10.13 1.54
C LEU A 148 12.96 10.66 2.86
N THR A 149 12.04 10.98 3.76
CA THR A 149 12.29 11.21 5.18
C THR A 149 11.29 10.35 5.94
N GLU A 150 11.78 9.45 6.81
CA GLU A 150 10.94 8.58 7.64
C GLU A 150 9.83 7.85 6.85
N ASP A 151 10.23 7.15 5.77
CA ASP A 151 9.33 6.38 4.88
C ASP A 151 8.25 7.17 4.13
N ASN A 152 8.31 8.51 4.15
CA ASN A 152 7.46 9.39 3.35
C ASN A 152 8.28 10.29 2.43
N PHE A 153 7.65 10.78 1.36
CA PHE A 153 8.31 11.74 0.49
C PHE A 153 8.46 13.10 1.18
N THR A 154 9.61 13.74 0.95
CA THR A 154 9.78 15.16 1.28
C THR A 154 8.85 16.02 0.42
N GLU A 155 8.52 17.23 0.86
CA GLU A 155 7.63 18.11 0.10
C GLU A 155 8.20 18.45 -1.29
N ASP A 156 9.51 18.70 -1.37
CA ASP A 156 10.23 18.89 -2.64
C ASP A 156 10.17 17.64 -3.53
N ALA A 157 10.27 16.43 -2.96
CA ALA A 157 10.12 15.22 -3.74
C ALA A 157 8.69 15.07 -4.26
N ILE A 158 7.67 15.36 -3.45
CA ILE A 158 6.26 15.31 -3.86
C ILE A 158 6.00 16.27 -5.01
N SER A 159 6.46 17.52 -4.91
CA SER A 159 6.26 18.53 -5.96
C SER A 159 6.85 18.11 -7.30
N LYS A 160 7.97 17.37 -7.28
CA LYS A 160 8.66 16.83 -8.48
C LYS A 160 8.10 15.53 -9.04
N ILE A 161 7.12 14.90 -8.39
CA ILE A 161 6.45 13.71 -8.94
C ILE A 161 5.67 14.12 -10.20
N ASN A 162 6.06 13.53 -11.33
CA ASN A 162 5.43 13.73 -12.63
C ASN A 162 4.66 12.47 -13.05
N CYS A 163 3.45 12.68 -13.55
CA CYS A 163 2.64 11.64 -14.18
C CYS A 163 3.21 11.34 -15.56
N THR A 164 3.28 10.07 -15.92
CA THR A 164 3.70 9.64 -17.26
C THR A 164 2.57 8.98 -18.04
N ASN A 165 1.54 8.50 -17.35
CA ASN A 165 0.35 7.91 -17.96
C ASN A 165 -0.89 8.48 -17.30
N ASP A 166 -1.93 8.72 -18.08
CA ASP A 166 -3.22 9.21 -17.60
C ASP A 166 -4.12 8.09 -17.04
N ASN A 167 -3.75 6.84 -17.35
CA ASN A 167 -4.48 5.65 -16.92
C ASN A 167 -3.57 4.70 -16.15
N VAL A 168 -4.17 3.92 -15.25
CA VAL A 168 -3.49 2.87 -14.48
C VAL A 168 -4.27 1.56 -14.55
N ILE A 169 -3.54 0.47 -14.76
CA ILE A 169 -4.11 -0.88 -14.71
C ILE A 169 -3.93 -1.43 -13.28
N LEU A 170 -5.04 -1.64 -12.59
CA LEU A 170 -5.06 -2.18 -11.22
C LEU A 170 -5.83 -3.50 -11.15
N ASN A 171 -5.34 -4.40 -10.31
CA ASN A 171 -6.04 -5.64 -9.99
C ASN A 171 -6.93 -5.47 -8.76
N ARG A 172 -7.80 -6.47 -8.52
CA ARG A 172 -8.70 -6.52 -7.37
C ARG A 172 -7.97 -6.26 -6.04
N SER A 173 -6.82 -6.89 -5.82
CA SER A 173 -6.07 -6.76 -4.57
C SER A 173 -5.58 -5.34 -4.33
N SER A 174 -5.08 -4.67 -5.37
CA SER A 174 -4.57 -3.30 -5.27
C SER A 174 -5.69 -2.30 -5.00
N ILE A 175 -6.84 -2.48 -5.64
CA ILE A 175 -8.03 -1.63 -5.40
C ILE A 175 -8.53 -1.83 -3.97
N MET A 176 -8.67 -3.07 -3.52
CA MET A 176 -9.12 -3.37 -2.16
C MET A 176 -8.15 -2.85 -1.09
N ASP A 177 -6.84 -2.93 -1.33
CA ASP A 177 -5.82 -2.36 -0.44
C ASP A 177 -5.94 -0.83 -0.37
N LEU A 178 -6.09 -0.16 -1.51
CA LEU A 178 -6.28 1.30 -1.56
C LEU A 178 -7.55 1.73 -0.81
N LEU A 179 -8.68 1.07 -1.06
CA LEU A 179 -9.96 1.36 -0.38
C LEU A 179 -9.87 1.13 1.14
N LYS A 180 -9.19 0.06 1.57
CA LYS A 180 -8.97 -0.21 3.00
C LYS A 180 -8.10 0.88 3.64
N LYS A 181 -7.02 1.30 2.99
CA LYS A 181 -6.15 2.39 3.47
C LYS A 181 -6.88 3.73 3.51
N LEU A 182 -7.69 4.03 2.51
CA LEU A 182 -8.55 5.22 2.48
C LEU A 182 -9.53 5.20 3.64
N ARG A 183 -10.25 4.10 3.85
CA ARG A 183 -11.18 3.96 4.98
C ARG A 183 -10.46 4.12 6.32
N TYR A 184 -9.32 3.46 6.50
CA TYR A 184 -8.54 3.58 7.74
C TYR A 184 -8.13 5.04 7.99
N THR A 185 -7.62 5.73 6.96
CA THR A 185 -7.22 7.13 7.06
C THR A 185 -8.40 8.05 7.35
N ALA A 186 -9.54 7.85 6.69
CA ALA A 186 -10.76 8.61 6.94
C ALA A 186 -11.25 8.44 8.39
N LEU A 187 -11.26 7.21 8.92
CA LEU A 187 -11.65 6.94 10.30
C LEU A 187 -10.69 7.57 11.33
N GLN A 188 -9.38 7.62 11.03
CA GLN A 188 -8.42 8.36 11.86
C GLN A 188 -8.69 9.87 11.80
N ASN A 189 -9.04 10.41 10.62
CA ASN A 189 -9.30 11.82 10.42
C ASN A 189 -10.67 12.29 10.97
N GLU A 190 -11.69 11.44 11.05
CA GLU A 190 -12.97 11.74 11.73
C GLU A 190 -12.75 12.03 13.23
N GLN A 191 -11.65 11.55 13.78
CA GLN A 191 -11.24 11.78 15.16
C GLN A 191 -10.18 12.89 15.27
N SER A 192 -9.91 13.63 14.18
CA SER A 192 -8.96 14.75 14.17
C SER A 192 -9.44 15.85 15.10
N ARG A 193 -9.03 15.71 16.35
CA ARG A 193 -8.98 16.76 17.34
C ARG A 193 -7.69 17.51 17.11
N ILE A 194 -7.59 18.71 17.67
CA ILE A 194 -6.27 19.27 17.97
C ILE A 194 -5.54 18.21 18.81
N ASP A 195 -4.51 17.61 18.23
CA ASP A 195 -3.76 16.51 18.80
C ASP A 195 -2.43 17.04 19.36
N PHE A 196 -2.29 16.96 20.68
CA PHE A 196 -1.05 17.31 21.38
C PHE A 196 -0.17 16.08 21.65
N ASP A 197 -0.62 14.87 21.32
CA ASP A 197 0.13 13.62 21.52
C ASP A 197 1.13 13.35 20.39
N THR A 198 0.79 13.71 19.15
CA THR A 198 1.66 13.47 18.00
C THR A 198 2.53 14.68 17.68
N ASP A 199 3.85 14.51 17.84
CA ASP A 199 4.83 15.57 17.59
C ASP A 199 4.88 16.12 16.16
N LYS A 200 4.27 15.43 15.20
CA LYS A 200 4.31 15.76 13.77
C LYS A 200 3.10 16.54 13.27
N VAL A 201 2.06 16.69 14.09
CA VAL A 201 0.79 17.32 13.67
C VAL A 201 0.81 18.82 13.91
N LEU A 202 1.38 19.27 15.03
CA LEU A 202 1.44 20.69 15.40
C LEU A 202 2.89 21.20 15.34
N SER A 203 3.08 22.30 14.61
CA SER A 203 4.35 23.04 14.56
C SER A 203 4.59 23.81 15.87
N ASP A 204 5.81 24.30 16.09
CA ASP A 204 6.11 25.12 17.27
C ASP A 204 5.26 26.42 17.30
N SER A 205 5.02 27.02 16.13
CA SER A 205 4.08 28.14 16.00
C SER A 205 2.66 27.78 16.40
N ASP A 206 2.20 26.56 16.10
CA ASP A 206 0.87 26.11 16.52
C ASP A 206 0.79 25.96 18.04
N PHE A 207 1.85 25.44 18.67
CA PHE A 207 1.94 25.37 20.14
C PHE A 207 1.85 26.76 20.77
N ILE A 208 2.60 27.74 20.26
CA ILE A 208 2.57 29.11 20.77
C ILE A 208 1.18 29.74 20.57
N ASN A 209 0.59 29.59 19.38
CA ASN A 209 -0.71 30.15 19.06
C ASN A 209 -1.84 29.57 19.93
N LEU A 210 -1.81 28.25 20.15
CA LEU A 210 -2.85 27.54 20.88
C LEU A 210 -2.67 27.63 22.39
N THR A 211 -1.43 27.54 22.90
CA THR A 211 -1.15 27.36 24.34
C THR A 211 -0.41 28.54 24.97
N GLY A 212 0.18 29.42 24.17
CA GLY A 212 1.00 30.55 24.62
C GLY A 212 2.46 30.20 24.90
N ILE A 213 2.86 28.94 24.76
CA ILE A 213 4.23 28.46 24.99
C ILE A 213 4.71 27.61 23.82
N ASN A 214 6.03 27.54 23.63
CA ASN A 214 6.65 26.67 22.63
C ASN A 214 6.57 25.20 23.05
N LYS A 215 6.95 24.30 22.14
CA LYS A 215 6.84 22.86 22.30
C LYS A 215 7.74 22.32 23.42
N ASP A 216 8.94 22.87 23.58
CA ASP A 216 9.88 22.44 24.62
C ASP A 216 9.36 22.79 26.01
N ASN A 217 8.87 24.02 26.22
CA ASN A 217 8.25 24.44 27.46
C ASN A 217 6.97 23.65 27.75
N PHE A 218 6.20 23.30 26.71
CA PHE A 218 5.04 22.43 26.88
C PHE A 218 5.43 21.04 27.37
N ASN A 219 6.49 20.46 26.81
CA ASN A 219 7.00 19.14 27.21
C ASN A 219 7.57 19.16 28.62
N ASP A 220 8.28 20.23 28.98
CA ASP A 220 8.77 20.43 30.35
C ASP A 220 7.61 20.54 31.34
N LEU A 221 6.62 21.40 31.07
CA LEU A 221 5.43 21.54 31.91
C LEU A 221 4.62 20.24 32.03
N HIS A 222 4.55 19.46 30.95
CA HIS A 222 3.91 18.13 30.95
C HIS A 222 4.62 17.17 31.91
N SER A 223 5.94 17.29 32.08
CA SER A 223 6.73 16.43 32.95
C SER A 223 6.30 16.49 34.43
N TYR A 224 5.83 17.66 34.89
CA TYR A 224 5.33 17.88 36.26
C TYR A 224 3.97 17.25 36.53
N ILE A 225 3.16 17.00 35.49
CA ILE A 225 1.79 16.50 35.65
C ILE A 225 1.63 15.04 35.21
N LYS A 226 2.58 14.48 34.44
CA LYS A 226 2.46 13.17 33.78
C LYS A 226 2.09 12.02 34.72
N ASN A 227 2.54 12.07 35.98
CA ASN A 227 2.30 11.04 36.99
C ASN A 227 1.05 11.30 37.85
N THR A 228 0.49 12.51 37.80
CA THR A 228 -0.65 12.92 38.64
C THR A 228 -1.96 12.89 37.85
N VAL A 229 -1.92 13.35 36.60
CA VAL A 229 -3.07 13.30 35.70
C VAL A 229 -3.10 11.95 35.01
N ARG A 230 -4.24 11.27 35.01
CA ARG A 230 -4.41 9.98 34.33
C ARG A 230 -4.90 10.17 32.90
N ASN A 231 -4.38 9.35 31.98
CA ASN A 231 -4.97 9.16 30.66
C ASN A 231 -6.38 8.55 30.80
N THR A 232 -7.30 8.93 29.93
CA THR A 232 -8.62 8.31 29.79
C THR A 232 -8.83 7.87 28.35
N PRO A 233 -9.84 7.02 28.04
CA PRO A 233 -10.11 6.61 26.66
C PRO A 233 -10.38 7.76 25.68
N THR A 234 -10.74 8.93 26.21
CA THR A 234 -11.15 10.11 25.42
C THR A 234 -10.11 11.24 25.41
N ARG A 235 -9.08 11.18 26.25
CA ARG A 235 -8.04 12.22 26.33
C ARG A 235 -6.77 11.69 27.00
N SER A 236 -5.64 12.10 26.47
CA SER A 236 -4.35 11.92 27.12
C SER A 236 -4.08 13.02 28.16
N THR A 237 -3.00 12.83 28.92
CA THR A 237 -2.44 13.86 29.80
C THR A 237 -1.96 15.09 29.02
N ARG A 238 -1.34 14.90 27.85
CA ARG A 238 -0.89 15.99 26.98
C ARG A 238 -2.07 16.79 26.43
N THR A 239 -3.08 16.11 25.92
CA THR A 239 -4.34 16.73 25.48
C THR A 239 -5.00 17.50 26.61
N SER A 240 -4.97 16.97 27.84
CA SER A 240 -5.53 17.65 29.02
C SER A 240 -4.78 18.95 29.34
N LEU A 241 -3.44 18.93 29.26
CA LEU A 241 -2.61 20.13 29.42
C LEU A 241 -2.89 21.14 28.31
N GLY A 242 -2.93 20.70 27.06
CA GLY A 242 -3.28 21.54 25.91
C GLY A 242 -4.64 22.21 26.05
N ILE A 243 -5.67 21.49 26.50
CA ILE A 243 -7.00 22.06 26.79
C ILE A 243 -6.91 23.14 27.87
N PHE A 244 -6.16 22.87 28.95
CA PHE A 244 -6.00 23.82 30.06
C PHE A 244 -5.30 25.11 29.61
N LEU A 245 -4.17 24.99 28.92
CA LEU A 245 -3.41 26.14 28.43
C LEU A 245 -4.18 26.90 27.34
N PHE A 246 -4.85 26.20 26.43
CA PHE A 246 -5.66 26.85 25.41
C PHE A 246 -6.83 27.61 26.02
N LYS A 247 -7.46 27.07 27.07
CA LYS A 247 -8.48 27.80 27.84
C LYS A 247 -7.91 29.06 28.48
N LEU A 248 -6.74 28.99 29.11
CA LEU A 248 -6.08 30.13 29.73
C LEU A 248 -5.70 31.21 28.70
N LYS A 249 -5.13 30.80 27.56
CA LYS A 249 -4.65 31.70 26.51
C LYS A 249 -5.76 32.42 25.77
N SER A 250 -6.89 31.72 25.52
CA SER A 250 -7.95 32.22 24.63
C SER A 250 -9.17 32.77 25.35
N GLY A 251 -9.41 32.41 26.61
CA GLY A 251 -10.62 32.76 27.35
C GLY A 251 -11.91 32.09 26.84
N ILE A 252 -11.84 31.28 25.78
CA ILE A 252 -13.00 30.71 25.07
C ILE A 252 -13.85 29.83 25.99
N SER A 253 -15.18 29.84 25.82
CA SER A 253 -16.11 29.05 26.64
C SER A 253 -15.87 27.54 26.58
N ASN A 254 -16.22 26.81 27.65
CA ASN A 254 -16.10 25.35 27.70
C ASN A 254 -16.98 24.65 26.63
N LYS A 255 -18.04 25.31 26.16
CA LYS A 255 -18.90 24.80 25.08
C LYS A 255 -18.16 24.82 23.75
N VAL A 256 -17.47 25.91 23.43
CA VAL A 256 -16.69 26.00 22.18
C VAL A 256 -15.47 25.08 22.24
N LEU A 257 -14.77 25.02 23.38
CA LEU A 257 -13.66 24.06 23.53
C LEU A 257 -14.14 22.61 23.42
N SER A 258 -15.33 22.26 23.93
CA SER A 258 -15.89 20.91 23.75
C SER A 258 -16.11 20.55 22.29
N THR A 259 -16.45 21.54 21.46
CA THR A 259 -16.58 21.39 20.01
C THR A 259 -15.22 21.24 19.35
N ILE A 260 -14.27 22.13 19.63
CA ILE A 260 -12.91 22.12 19.03
C ILE A 260 -12.19 20.79 19.32
N PHE A 261 -12.24 20.34 20.57
CA PHE A 261 -11.59 19.10 20.97
C PHE A 261 -12.48 17.87 20.81
N ASN A 262 -13.71 18.01 20.32
CA ASN A 262 -14.66 16.89 20.21
C ASN A 262 -14.70 16.00 21.48
N ILE A 263 -14.81 16.64 22.66
CA ILE A 263 -14.83 16.00 23.99
C ILE A 263 -16.03 16.55 24.76
N SER A 264 -16.70 15.71 25.55
CA SER A 264 -17.84 16.16 26.35
C SER A 264 -17.47 17.28 27.34
N ARG A 265 -18.39 18.22 27.58
CA ARG A 265 -18.17 19.34 28.52
C ARG A 265 -17.75 18.86 29.92
N SER A 266 -18.28 17.73 30.39
CA SER A 266 -17.92 17.14 31.68
C SER A 266 -16.48 16.63 31.69
N SER A 267 -16.04 15.94 30.63
CA SER A 267 -14.65 15.50 30.50
C SER A 267 -13.69 16.67 30.39
N LEU A 268 -14.06 17.73 29.65
CA LEU A 268 -13.28 18.96 29.54
C LEU A 268 -13.12 19.68 30.90
N ARG A 269 -14.21 19.82 31.68
CA ARG A 269 -14.14 20.39 33.04
C ARG A 269 -13.21 19.58 33.95
N ARG A 270 -13.27 18.24 33.88
CA ARG A 270 -12.36 17.37 34.63
C ARG A 270 -10.92 17.55 34.18
N ALA A 271 -10.66 17.69 32.89
CA ALA A 271 -9.31 17.93 32.37
C ALA A 271 -8.69 19.20 32.94
N ILE A 272 -9.42 20.32 32.84
CA ILE A 272 -9.01 21.61 33.39
C ILE A 272 -8.77 21.50 34.90
N SER A 273 -9.68 20.87 35.65
CA SER A 273 -9.55 20.75 37.10
C SER A 273 -8.36 19.89 37.53
N CYS A 274 -8.16 18.72 36.89
CA CYS A 274 -7.06 17.82 37.23
C CYS A 274 -5.69 18.45 36.90
N VAL A 275 -5.56 19.10 35.74
CA VAL A 275 -4.31 19.78 35.36
C VAL A 275 -4.03 20.94 36.30
N ARG A 276 -5.02 21.79 36.59
CA ARG A 276 -4.86 22.89 37.55
C ARG A 276 -4.39 22.38 38.91
N GLN A 277 -5.02 21.34 39.45
CA GLN A 277 -4.63 20.75 40.73
C GLN A 277 -3.22 20.17 40.69
N ALA A 278 -2.85 19.47 39.61
CA ALA A 278 -1.52 18.90 39.45
C ALA A 278 -0.44 19.98 39.35
N LEU A 279 -0.68 21.06 38.61
CA LEU A 279 0.27 22.17 38.50
C LEU A 279 0.42 22.92 39.83
N VAL A 280 -0.68 23.21 40.54
CA VAL A 280 -0.62 23.84 41.86
C VAL A 280 0.15 22.97 42.85
N LYS A 281 0.03 21.65 42.76
CA LYS A 281 0.71 20.72 43.67
C LYS A 281 2.20 20.52 43.34
N ASN A 282 2.53 20.39 42.05
CA ASN A 282 3.85 19.90 41.64
C ASN A 282 4.71 20.96 40.96
N PHE A 283 4.11 21.93 40.27
CA PHE A 283 4.85 22.94 39.50
C PHE A 283 5.04 24.24 40.29
N VAL A 284 3.97 24.75 40.90
CA VAL A 284 3.98 26.03 41.63
C VAL A 284 5.01 26.05 42.76
N PRO A 285 5.11 25.04 43.66
CA PRO A 285 6.07 25.10 44.76
C PRO A 285 7.53 25.07 44.31
N GLU A 286 7.81 24.45 43.17
CA GLU A 286 9.18 24.32 42.65
C GLU A 286 9.61 25.53 41.79
N ASN A 287 8.66 26.33 41.28
CA ASN A 287 8.95 27.34 40.26
C ASN A 287 8.39 28.74 40.57
N LEU A 288 7.35 28.88 41.41
CA LEU A 288 6.58 30.13 41.56
C LEU A 288 6.33 30.55 43.02
N GLY A 289 6.61 29.69 44.02
CA GLY A 289 6.48 29.99 45.45
C GLY A 289 5.37 29.21 46.13
#